data_AF-A0A1X0WUR9-F1
#
_entry.id   AF-A0A1X0WUR9-F1
#
_cell.length_a   1.000
_cell.length_b   1.000
_cell.length_c   1.000
_cell.angle_alpha   90.00
_cell.angle_beta   90.00
_cell.angle_gamma   90.00
#
_symmetry.space_group_name_H-M   'P 1'
#
loop_
_entity.id
_entity.type
_entity.pdbx_description
1 polymer ?
#
loop_
_entity_poly.entity_id
_entity_poly.type
_entity_poly.pdbx_seq_one_letter_code
_entity_poly.pdbx_strand_id
1 'polypeptide(L)'
;MNLQEAKKIYFRLVQDYNLFFINTNKTTIFNLMFGAKENYYRFGLIPDIAELLPEKDKKAILEFTESIIEGIEEYRNKRSELQESMGQIFSNKFLTSRQKETQASKLHDEVVTSLNKLVKKNKKIYDKQPQEFSQIHDILKQVKEQLGNFVDDAIIPETFDLYEKCYECLEESYSLEFADMLYKPDPELAKRDYRYYQGKGEEQSYGRHNELVFEEIGHLRGWKLQEYWENKGFKSQIEWLAQNHEDMKEQEELKYIEGLKKDLAYEQLMKSEDGSGLFKRILKGITNATN
;
A
#
# COMPACT_ATOMS: atom_id res chain seq x y z
N MET A 1 -36.46 -17.54 26.23
CA MET A 1 -36.91 -16.15 26.01
C MET A 1 -38.42 -16.12 25.80
N ASN A 2 -39.13 -15.07 26.24
CA ASN A 2 -40.57 -14.91 25.94
C ASN A 2 -40.81 -13.96 24.75
N LEU A 3 -42.03 -13.96 24.20
CA LEU A 3 -42.38 -13.17 23.02
C LEU A 3 -42.21 -11.65 23.20
N GLN A 4 -42.52 -11.11 24.39
CA GLN A 4 -42.41 -9.67 24.63
C GLN A 4 -40.94 -9.22 24.68
N GLU A 5 -40.07 -10.04 25.27
CA GLU A 5 -38.63 -9.85 25.32
C GLU A 5 -38.03 -9.93 23.91
N ALA A 6 -38.38 -10.96 23.12
CA ALA A 6 -37.95 -11.11 21.74
C ALA A 6 -38.33 -9.89 20.88
N LYS A 7 -39.57 -9.37 21.04
CA LYS A 7 -40.01 -8.14 20.35
C LYS A 7 -39.15 -6.93 20.73
N LYS A 8 -38.84 -6.74 22.01
CA LYS A 8 -38.01 -5.61 22.46
C LYS A 8 -36.61 -5.66 21.85
N ILE A 9 -35.98 -6.83 21.86
CA ILE A 9 -34.66 -7.03 21.24
C ILE A 9 -34.73 -6.71 19.76
N TYR A 10 -35.68 -7.32 19.04
CA TYR A 10 -35.82 -7.09 17.60
C TYR A 10 -36.05 -5.62 17.24
N PHE A 11 -36.95 -4.91 17.93
CA PHE A 11 -37.19 -3.49 17.63
C PHE A 11 -35.97 -2.60 17.91
N ARG A 12 -35.15 -2.93 18.92
CA ARG A 12 -33.88 -2.23 19.17
C ARG A 12 -32.90 -2.50 18.03
N LEU A 13 -32.74 -3.75 17.62
CA LEU A 13 -31.92 -4.13 16.48
C LEU A 13 -32.38 -3.49 15.16
N VAL A 14 -33.68 -3.32 14.93
CA VAL A 14 -34.24 -2.59 13.77
C VAL A 14 -33.80 -1.11 13.80
N GLN A 15 -33.87 -0.48 14.97
CA GLN A 15 -33.45 0.93 15.13
C GLN A 15 -31.96 1.09 14.81
N ASP A 16 -31.13 0.21 15.34
CA ASP A 16 -29.68 0.23 15.11
C ASP A 16 -29.32 -0.13 13.68
N TYR A 17 -30.03 -1.08 13.07
CA TYR A 17 -29.87 -1.40 11.65
C TYR A 17 -30.16 -0.17 10.79
N ASN A 18 -31.25 0.55 11.06
CA ASN A 18 -31.56 1.78 10.34
C ASN A 18 -30.51 2.88 10.57
N LEU A 19 -30.02 3.01 11.80
CA LEU A 19 -29.03 4.01 12.18
C LEU A 19 -27.67 3.77 11.53
N PHE A 20 -27.19 2.53 11.57
CA PHE A 20 -25.82 2.18 11.19
C PHE A 20 -25.68 1.65 9.75
N PHE A 21 -26.73 1.07 9.18
CA PHE A 21 -26.74 0.53 7.81
C PHE A 21 -27.54 1.37 6.81
N ILE A 22 -28.80 1.72 7.08
CA ILE A 22 -29.64 2.40 6.06
C ILE A 22 -29.28 3.88 5.87
N ASN A 23 -28.70 4.54 6.88
CA ASN A 23 -28.30 5.95 6.79
C ASN A 23 -27.00 6.14 5.98
N THR A 24 -27.01 5.71 4.72
CA THR A 24 -25.99 6.01 3.72
C THR A 24 -26.10 7.49 3.35
N ASN A 25 -25.02 8.27 3.55
CA ASN A 25 -24.77 9.66 3.07
C ASN A 25 -24.44 10.70 4.15
N LYS A 26 -24.22 10.34 5.42
CA LYS A 26 -23.74 11.30 6.42
C LYS A 26 -22.52 10.78 7.16
N THR A 27 -21.36 11.36 6.87
CA THR A 27 -20.22 11.38 7.78
C THR A 27 -20.68 12.03 9.08
N THR A 28 -20.63 11.31 10.20
CA THR A 28 -20.98 11.93 11.49
C THR A 28 -19.90 12.91 11.93
N ILE A 29 -20.22 13.72 12.95
CA ILE A 29 -19.27 14.58 13.68
C ILE A 29 -18.04 13.83 14.23
N PHE A 30 -18.05 12.49 14.23
CA PHE A 30 -16.95 11.62 14.64
C PHE A 30 -16.20 11.00 13.45
N ASN A 31 -16.41 11.46 12.21
CA ASN A 31 -15.80 10.92 10.99
C ASN A 31 -16.08 9.42 10.71
N LEU A 32 -17.13 8.85 11.30
CA LEU A 32 -17.56 7.49 11.00
C LEU A 32 -18.45 7.53 9.75
N MET A 33 -18.07 6.77 8.71
CA MET A 33 -18.96 6.50 7.57
C MET A 33 -19.96 5.40 7.96
N PHE A 34 -21.23 5.76 8.11
CA PHE A 34 -22.33 4.80 8.23
C PHE A 34 -22.83 4.37 6.85
N GLY A 35 -23.43 3.18 6.74
CA GLY A 35 -23.80 2.60 5.44
C GLY A 35 -23.18 1.24 5.10
N ALA A 36 -22.57 0.56 6.09
CA ALA A 36 -21.93 -0.74 5.90
C ALA A 36 -22.49 -1.74 6.91
N LYS A 37 -22.69 -2.99 6.48
CA LYS A 37 -23.33 -4.02 7.31
C LYS A 37 -22.46 -4.36 8.50
N GLU A 38 -21.15 -4.27 8.32
CA GLU A 38 -20.15 -4.42 9.39
C GLU A 38 -20.32 -3.40 10.52
N ASN A 39 -20.74 -2.15 10.22
CA ASN A 39 -20.99 -1.14 11.25
C ASN A 39 -22.21 -1.48 12.09
N TYR A 40 -23.25 -2.03 11.47
CA TYR A 40 -24.40 -2.53 12.22
C TYR A 40 -24.00 -3.66 13.16
N TYR A 41 -23.17 -4.60 12.70
CA TYR A 41 -22.65 -5.67 13.55
C TYR A 41 -21.83 -5.11 14.72
N ARG A 42 -20.88 -4.22 14.42
CA ARG A 42 -19.95 -3.63 15.38
C ARG A 42 -20.62 -2.77 16.44
N PHE A 43 -21.54 -1.89 16.04
CA PHE A 43 -22.07 -0.84 16.92
C PHE A 43 -23.49 -1.10 17.42
N GLY A 44 -24.24 -1.98 16.75
CA GLY A 44 -25.62 -2.31 17.13
C GLY A 44 -25.73 -3.75 17.60
N LEU A 45 -25.71 -4.70 16.66
CA LEU A 45 -26.07 -6.10 16.92
C LEU A 45 -25.23 -6.76 18.01
N ILE A 46 -23.89 -6.71 17.93
CA ILE A 46 -23.06 -7.40 18.91
C ILE A 46 -23.19 -6.74 20.29
N PRO A 47 -23.04 -5.41 20.44
CA PRO A 47 -23.21 -4.77 21.75
C PRO A 47 -24.59 -4.98 22.36
N ASP A 48 -25.66 -4.85 21.59
CA ASP A 48 -27.04 -4.97 22.08
C ASP A 48 -27.37 -6.37 22.59
N ILE A 49 -26.87 -7.41 21.91
CA ILE A 49 -27.07 -8.79 22.35
C ILE A 49 -26.13 -9.13 23.51
N ALA A 50 -24.90 -8.59 23.53
CA ALA A 50 -23.96 -8.79 24.63
C ALA A 50 -24.48 -8.24 25.97
N GLU A 51 -25.31 -7.20 25.97
CA GLU A 51 -25.98 -6.68 27.18
C GLU A 51 -26.90 -7.70 27.88
N LEU A 52 -27.30 -8.78 27.19
CA LEU A 52 -28.15 -9.83 27.73
C LEU A 52 -27.34 -10.95 28.41
N LEU A 53 -26.02 -10.91 28.30
CA LEU A 53 -25.10 -11.89 28.84
C LEU A 53 -24.61 -11.50 30.24
N PRO A 54 -24.09 -12.45 31.03
CA PRO A 54 -23.37 -12.14 32.25
C PRO A 54 -22.20 -11.18 31.97
N GLU A 55 -21.92 -10.27 32.92
CA GLU A 55 -20.91 -9.21 32.75
C GLU A 55 -19.55 -9.73 32.26
N LYS A 56 -19.14 -10.92 32.73
CA LYS A 56 -17.90 -11.57 32.29
C LYS A 56 -17.91 -11.90 30.80
N ASP A 57 -19.00 -12.49 30.32
CA ASP A 57 -19.12 -12.96 28.94
C ASP A 57 -19.36 -11.79 27.98
N LYS A 58 -20.18 -10.82 28.40
CA LYS A 58 -20.33 -9.51 27.73
C LYS A 58 -18.98 -8.86 27.47
N LYS A 59 -18.16 -8.73 28.52
CA LYS A 59 -16.84 -8.10 28.41
C LYS A 59 -15.93 -8.86 27.44
N ALA A 60 -15.90 -10.19 27.51
CA ALA A 60 -15.10 -11.01 26.62
C ALA A 60 -15.48 -10.83 25.14
N ILE A 61 -16.79 -10.81 24.82
CA ILE A 61 -17.28 -10.62 23.45
C ILE A 61 -16.94 -9.23 22.91
N LEU A 62 -17.08 -8.19 23.74
CA LEU A 62 -16.74 -6.82 23.35
C LEU A 62 -15.23 -6.66 23.12
N GLU A 63 -14.39 -7.18 24.01
CA GLU A 63 -12.92 -7.17 23.84
C GLU A 63 -12.47 -7.96 22.59
N PHE A 64 -13.13 -9.08 22.30
CA PHE A 64 -12.88 -9.85 21.09
C PHE A 64 -13.30 -9.08 19.82
N THR A 65 -14.44 -8.39 19.87
CA THR A 65 -14.91 -7.52 18.78
C THR A 65 -13.93 -6.38 18.52
N GLU A 66 -13.44 -5.71 19.57
CA GLU A 66 -12.40 -4.69 19.49
C GLU A 66 -11.10 -5.24 18.89
N SER A 67 -10.69 -6.45 19.26
CA SER A 67 -9.49 -7.09 18.71
C SER A 67 -9.58 -7.32 17.18
N ILE A 68 -10.76 -7.68 16.67
CA ILE A 68 -10.99 -7.82 15.22
C ILE A 68 -10.84 -6.45 14.53
N ILE A 69 -11.49 -5.43 15.08
CA ILE A 69 -11.48 -4.07 14.56
C ILE A 69 -10.05 -3.52 14.49
N GLU A 70 -9.30 -3.64 15.58
CA GLU A 70 -7.91 -3.21 15.66
C GLU A 70 -7.05 -3.92 14.62
N GLY A 71 -7.27 -5.23 14.40
CA GLY A 71 -6.57 -5.99 13.37
C GLY A 71 -6.86 -5.52 11.94
N ILE A 72 -8.10 -5.10 11.65
CA ILE A 72 -8.49 -4.52 10.36
C ILE A 72 -7.88 -3.12 10.19
N GLU A 73 -7.95 -2.28 11.23
CA GLU A 73 -7.39 -0.92 11.21
C GLU A 73 -5.87 -0.95 11.10
N GLU A 74 -5.18 -1.84 11.82
CA GLU A 74 -3.73 -2.05 11.73
C GLU A 74 -3.32 -2.42 10.30
N TYR A 75 -4.04 -3.34 9.65
CA TYR A 75 -3.81 -3.74 8.26
C TYR A 75 -3.98 -2.55 7.30
N ARG A 76 -5.08 -1.80 7.40
CA ARG A 76 -5.39 -0.65 6.54
C ARG A 76 -4.39 0.49 6.70
N ASN A 77 -3.96 0.76 7.94
CA ASN A 77 -2.96 1.77 8.24
C ASN A 77 -1.61 1.38 7.65
N LYS A 78 -1.18 0.12 7.83
CA LYS A 78 0.09 -0.35 7.26
C LYS A 78 0.07 -0.31 5.73
N ARG A 79 -1.06 -0.66 5.11
CA ARG A 79 -1.24 -0.56 3.65
C ARG A 79 -1.08 0.88 3.15
N SER A 80 -1.69 1.84 3.84
CA SER A 80 -1.58 3.27 3.50
C SER A 80 -0.14 3.78 3.65
N GLU A 81 0.54 3.43 4.74
CA GLU A 81 1.95 3.77 4.99
C GLU A 81 2.88 3.26 3.88
N LEU A 82 2.69 2.00 3.46
CA LEU A 82 3.48 1.39 2.40
C LEU A 82 3.21 2.04 1.03
N GLN A 83 1.96 2.38 0.74
CA GLN A 83 1.59 3.12 -0.48
C GLN A 83 2.23 4.50 -0.52
N GLU A 84 2.22 5.23 0.61
CA GLU A 84 2.86 6.53 0.70
C GLU A 84 4.38 6.41 0.50
N SER A 85 5.00 5.42 1.13
CA SER A 85 6.44 5.14 0.98
C SER A 85 6.82 4.88 -0.47
N MET A 86 6.01 4.10 -1.20
CA MET A 86 6.21 3.86 -2.62
C MET A 86 6.07 5.16 -3.45
N GLY A 87 5.05 5.98 -3.15
CA GLY A 87 4.87 7.28 -3.77
C GLY A 87 6.05 8.23 -3.54
N GLN A 88 6.66 8.21 -2.35
CA GLN A 88 7.85 8.99 -2.02
C GLN A 88 9.07 8.54 -2.84
N ILE A 89 9.26 7.24 -3.06
CA ILE A 89 10.34 6.72 -3.92
C ILE A 89 10.22 7.27 -5.34
N PHE A 90 9.05 7.14 -5.96
CA PHE A 90 8.86 7.53 -7.36
C PHE A 90 8.89 9.05 -7.58
N SER A 91 8.36 9.82 -6.63
CA SER A 91 8.36 11.28 -6.68
C SER A 91 9.72 11.92 -6.35
N ASN A 92 10.69 11.15 -5.82
CA ASN A 92 11.98 11.69 -5.46
C ASN A 92 12.81 12.09 -6.70
N LYS A 93 12.98 13.40 -6.89
CA LYS A 93 13.76 13.98 -8.00
C LYS A 93 15.28 13.84 -7.86
N PHE A 94 15.76 13.37 -6.71
CA PHE A 94 17.19 13.18 -6.42
C PHE A 94 17.62 11.71 -6.47
N LEU A 95 16.74 10.83 -6.93
CA LEU A 95 17.06 9.43 -7.24
C LEU A 95 17.05 9.22 -8.74
N THR A 96 18.00 8.43 -9.21
CA THR A 96 18.00 7.90 -10.58
C THR A 96 16.93 6.84 -10.76
N SER A 97 16.61 6.50 -12.01
CA SER A 97 15.66 5.43 -12.33
C SER A 97 16.10 4.09 -11.71
N ARG A 98 17.40 3.75 -11.79
CA ARG A 98 17.95 2.52 -11.20
C ARG A 98 17.84 2.51 -9.67
N GLN A 99 18.10 3.64 -9.02
CA GLN A 99 17.95 3.76 -7.57
C GLN A 99 16.49 3.62 -7.13
N LYS A 100 15.55 4.19 -7.90
CA LYS A 100 14.11 4.04 -7.66
C LYS A 100 13.67 2.59 -7.81
N GLU A 101 14.06 1.91 -8.89
CA GLU A 101 13.77 0.49 -9.12
C GLU A 101 14.29 -0.38 -7.98
N THR A 102 15.53 -0.13 -7.53
CA THR A 102 16.14 -0.88 -6.42
C THR A 102 15.38 -0.69 -5.11
N GLN A 103 14.99 0.55 -4.79
CA GLN A 103 14.23 0.84 -3.57
C GLN A 103 12.79 0.30 -3.66
N ALA A 104 12.14 0.46 -4.81
CA ALA A 104 10.79 -0.05 -5.05
C ALA A 104 10.73 -1.58 -4.99
N SER A 105 11.74 -2.28 -5.52
CA SER A 105 11.83 -3.73 -5.41
C SER A 105 11.98 -4.20 -3.96
N LYS A 106 12.79 -3.51 -3.16
CA LYS A 106 12.92 -3.83 -1.72
C LYS A 106 11.61 -3.57 -0.97
N LEU A 107 10.94 -2.46 -1.28
CA LEU A 107 9.66 -2.12 -0.67
C LEU A 107 8.56 -3.10 -1.09
N HIS A 108 8.58 -3.61 -2.32
CA HIS A 108 7.68 -4.68 -2.79
C HIS A 108 7.80 -5.92 -1.89
N ASP A 109 9.03 -6.42 -1.66
CA ASP A 109 9.27 -7.56 -0.76
C ASP A 109 8.82 -7.26 0.68
N GLU A 110 9.03 -6.02 1.14
CA GLU A 110 8.59 -5.57 2.47
C GLU A 110 7.06 -5.51 2.59
N VAL A 111 6.34 -5.07 1.55
CA VAL A 111 4.88 -5.06 1.49
C VAL A 111 4.35 -6.47 1.68
N VAL A 112 4.85 -7.42 0.88
CA VAL A 112 4.43 -8.83 0.96
C VAL A 112 4.70 -9.37 2.36
N THR A 113 5.90 -9.17 2.89
CA THR A 113 6.29 -9.70 4.20
C THR A 113 5.47 -9.10 5.35
N SER A 114 5.31 -7.78 5.36
CA SER A 114 4.65 -7.04 6.45
C SER A 114 3.15 -7.31 6.47
N LEU A 115 2.49 -7.27 5.31
CA LEU A 115 1.05 -7.52 5.23
C LEU A 115 0.72 -9.00 5.51
N ASN A 116 1.52 -9.95 5.01
CA ASN A 116 1.32 -11.38 5.33
C ASN A 116 1.41 -11.67 6.83
N LYS A 117 2.25 -10.95 7.58
CA LYS A 117 2.31 -11.08 9.03
C LYS A 117 1.00 -10.66 9.70
N LEU A 118 0.40 -9.57 9.23
CA LEU A 118 -0.91 -9.08 9.72
C LEU A 118 -2.04 -10.01 9.29
N VAL A 119 -2.03 -10.50 8.05
CA VAL A 119 -2.98 -11.50 7.55
C VAL A 119 -2.98 -12.75 8.43
N LYS A 120 -1.80 -13.30 8.77
CA LYS A 120 -1.69 -14.45 9.67
C LYS A 120 -2.21 -14.17 11.08
N LYS A 121 -2.04 -12.95 11.59
CA LYS A 121 -2.60 -12.53 12.89
C LYS A 121 -4.13 -12.48 12.82
N ASN A 122 -4.67 -11.82 11.79
CA ASN A 122 -6.10 -11.66 11.58
C ASN A 122 -6.79 -13.01 11.33
N LYS A 123 -6.19 -13.91 10.55
CA LYS A 123 -6.73 -15.25 10.30
C LYS A 123 -6.91 -16.06 11.59
N LYS A 124 -5.97 -15.98 12.53
CA LYS A 124 -6.10 -16.64 13.84
C LYS A 124 -7.25 -16.08 14.69
N ILE A 125 -7.58 -14.80 14.53
CA ILE A 125 -8.71 -14.17 15.22
C ILE A 125 -10.00 -14.60 14.50
N TYR A 126 -10.01 -14.53 13.17
CA TYR A 126 -11.11 -14.96 12.31
C TYR A 126 -11.55 -16.40 12.60
N ASP A 127 -10.60 -17.34 12.69
CA ASP A 127 -10.90 -18.76 12.95
C ASP A 127 -11.60 -18.99 14.31
N LYS A 128 -11.46 -18.06 15.27
CA LYS A 128 -12.14 -18.11 16.57
C LYS A 128 -13.51 -17.46 16.56
N GLN A 129 -13.81 -16.63 15.56
CA GLN A 129 -15.03 -15.83 15.49
C GLN A 129 -16.32 -16.65 15.67
N PRO A 130 -16.50 -17.83 15.03
CA PRO A 130 -17.70 -18.64 15.22
C PRO A 130 -17.88 -19.14 16.67
N GLN A 131 -16.77 -19.43 17.35
CA GLN A 131 -16.79 -19.93 18.73
C GLN A 131 -17.05 -18.78 19.72
N GLU A 132 -16.34 -17.67 19.58
CA GLU A 132 -16.45 -16.52 20.49
C GLU A 132 -17.83 -15.84 20.39
N PHE A 133 -18.46 -15.87 19.21
CA PHE A 133 -19.81 -15.33 19.01
C PHE A 133 -20.94 -16.35 19.17
N SER A 134 -20.66 -17.57 19.63
CA SER A 134 -21.69 -18.62 19.72
C SER A 134 -22.88 -18.21 20.60
N GLN A 135 -22.63 -17.53 21.73
CA GLN A 135 -23.68 -17.07 22.63
C GLN A 135 -24.56 -15.98 21.99
N ILE A 136 -23.97 -15.11 21.16
CA ILE A 136 -24.72 -14.11 20.38
C ILE A 136 -25.64 -14.83 19.39
N HIS A 137 -25.11 -15.81 18.65
CA HIS A 137 -25.89 -16.61 17.71
C HIS A 137 -27.05 -17.36 18.39
N ASP A 138 -26.83 -17.93 19.58
CA ASP A 138 -27.88 -18.63 20.33
C ASP A 138 -29.03 -17.70 20.73
N ILE A 139 -28.71 -16.46 21.14
CA ILE A 139 -29.74 -15.46 21.47
C ILE A 139 -30.51 -15.04 20.22
N LEU A 140 -29.81 -14.72 19.13
CA LEU A 140 -30.44 -14.35 17.85
C LEU A 140 -31.38 -15.46 17.34
N LYS A 141 -30.95 -16.71 17.46
CA LYS A 141 -31.77 -17.88 17.13
C LYS A 141 -33.04 -17.95 17.99
N GLN A 142 -32.93 -17.75 19.31
CA GLN A 142 -34.11 -17.71 20.18
C GLN A 142 -35.07 -16.57 19.80
N VAL A 143 -34.56 -15.39 19.44
CA VAL A 143 -35.40 -14.28 18.97
C VAL A 143 -36.13 -14.68 17.68
N LYS A 144 -35.41 -15.27 16.71
CA LYS A 144 -35.99 -15.74 15.44
C LYS A 144 -37.06 -16.80 15.65
N GLU A 145 -36.82 -17.78 16.53
CA GLU A 145 -37.80 -18.82 16.89
C GLU A 145 -39.06 -18.25 17.55
N GLN A 146 -38.94 -17.22 18.40
CA GLN A 146 -40.10 -16.59 19.05
C GLN A 146 -40.91 -15.70 18.11
N LEU A 147 -40.28 -15.06 17.12
CA LEU A 147 -40.93 -14.11 16.21
C LEU A 147 -41.37 -14.75 14.89
N GLY A 148 -40.86 -15.93 14.53
CA GLY A 148 -41.21 -16.64 13.31
C GLY A 148 -40.97 -15.79 12.07
N ASN A 149 -41.94 -15.71 11.15
CA ASN A 149 -41.82 -14.97 9.89
C ASN A 149 -41.88 -13.44 10.05
N PHE A 150 -41.93 -12.89 11.26
CA PHE A 150 -41.97 -11.45 11.50
C PHE A 150 -40.58 -10.77 11.41
N VAL A 151 -39.52 -11.55 11.58
CA VAL A 151 -38.14 -11.05 11.56
C VAL A 151 -37.59 -10.95 10.13
N ASP A 152 -36.85 -9.87 9.88
CA ASP A 152 -36.05 -9.67 8.67
C ASP A 152 -34.65 -10.28 8.88
N ASP A 153 -34.23 -11.16 7.96
CA ASP A 153 -32.90 -11.80 7.98
C ASP A 153 -31.75 -10.79 7.80
N ALA A 154 -32.04 -9.58 7.30
CA ALA A 154 -31.06 -8.50 7.26
C ALA A 154 -30.75 -7.93 8.65
N ILE A 155 -31.73 -7.95 9.56
CA ILE A 155 -31.64 -7.44 10.94
C ILE A 155 -31.18 -8.57 11.88
N ILE A 156 -31.76 -9.77 11.75
CA ILE A 156 -31.33 -10.96 12.51
C ILE A 156 -30.68 -11.93 11.53
N PRO A 157 -29.39 -11.74 11.20
CA PRO A 157 -28.69 -12.63 10.30
C PRO A 157 -28.46 -13.99 10.96
N GLU A 158 -28.50 -15.05 10.15
CA GLU A 158 -28.16 -16.41 10.61
C GLU A 158 -26.68 -16.52 10.97
N THR A 159 -25.83 -15.82 10.22
CA THR A 159 -24.39 -15.69 10.43
C THR A 159 -23.95 -14.26 10.15
N PHE A 160 -22.96 -13.77 10.88
CA PHE A 160 -22.32 -12.49 10.60
C PHE A 160 -20.80 -12.64 10.62
N ASP A 161 -20.13 -11.82 9.83
CA ASP A 161 -18.68 -11.83 9.71
C ASP A 161 -18.16 -10.39 9.69
N LEU A 162 -17.36 -10.03 10.70
CA LEU A 162 -16.76 -8.70 10.79
C LEU A 162 -15.64 -8.47 9.77
N TYR A 163 -15.15 -9.52 9.10
CA TYR A 163 -14.20 -9.43 7.98
C TYR A 163 -14.87 -9.49 6.60
N GLU A 164 -16.20 -9.53 6.49
CA GLU A 164 -16.95 -9.71 5.23
C GLU A 164 -16.55 -8.73 4.11
N LYS A 165 -16.06 -7.53 4.46
CA LYS A 165 -15.55 -6.53 3.51
C LYS A 165 -14.04 -6.25 3.61
N CYS A 166 -13.30 -7.13 4.29
CA CYS A 166 -11.83 -7.08 4.30
C CYS A 166 -11.26 -8.48 4.02
N TYR A 167 -11.58 -9.08 2.88
CA TYR A 167 -10.96 -10.35 2.47
C TYR A 167 -9.44 -10.22 2.33
N GLU A 168 -8.94 -9.04 1.97
CA GLU A 168 -7.52 -8.74 1.93
C GLU A 168 -6.85 -8.83 3.31
N CYS A 169 -7.62 -8.71 4.40
CA CYS A 169 -7.11 -8.92 5.75
C CYS A 169 -6.89 -10.40 6.09
N LEU A 170 -7.37 -11.35 5.27
CA LEU A 170 -7.42 -12.79 5.59
C LEU A 170 -6.65 -13.68 4.60
N GLU A 171 -6.34 -13.19 3.40
CA GLU A 171 -5.72 -13.98 2.34
C GLU A 171 -4.40 -13.37 1.85
N GLU A 172 -3.32 -14.17 1.91
CA GLU A 172 -1.95 -13.74 1.59
C GLU A 172 -1.80 -13.33 0.11
N SER A 173 -2.62 -13.88 -0.78
CA SER A 173 -2.61 -13.54 -2.21
C SER A 173 -2.87 -12.06 -2.47
N TYR A 174 -3.70 -11.40 -1.64
CA TYR A 174 -3.96 -9.98 -1.78
C TYR A 174 -2.76 -9.11 -1.37
N SER A 175 -1.86 -9.61 -0.52
CA SER A 175 -0.63 -8.89 -0.17
C SER A 175 0.30 -8.81 -1.39
N LEU A 176 0.41 -9.90 -2.15
CA LEU A 176 1.18 -9.92 -3.40
C LEU A 176 0.51 -9.09 -4.49
N GLU A 177 -0.80 -9.21 -4.67
CA GLU A 177 -1.55 -8.39 -5.64
C GLU A 177 -1.37 -6.90 -5.35
N PHE A 178 -1.44 -6.50 -4.07
CA PHE A 178 -1.19 -5.13 -3.67
C PHE A 178 0.25 -4.68 -3.92
N ALA A 179 1.25 -5.52 -3.63
CA ALA A 179 2.64 -5.23 -3.93
C ALA A 179 2.86 -5.01 -5.44
N ASP A 180 2.30 -5.90 -6.28
CA ASP A 180 2.39 -5.81 -7.74
C ASP A 180 1.66 -4.59 -8.32
N MET A 181 0.55 -4.16 -7.70
CA MET A 181 -0.12 -2.90 -8.05
C MET A 181 0.73 -1.67 -7.74
N LEU A 182 1.50 -1.70 -6.64
CA LEU A 182 2.39 -0.60 -6.27
C LEU A 182 3.63 -0.54 -7.17
N TYR A 183 4.22 -1.70 -7.45
CA TYR A 183 5.39 -1.80 -8.31
C TYR A 183 5.51 -3.22 -8.86
N LYS A 184 5.57 -3.34 -10.18
CA LYS A 184 5.91 -4.59 -10.84
C LYS A 184 7.38 -4.54 -11.27
N PRO A 185 8.24 -5.43 -10.77
CA PRO A 185 9.63 -5.49 -11.20
C PRO A 185 9.75 -5.64 -12.71
N ASP A 186 10.63 -4.85 -13.31
CA ASP A 186 10.94 -4.95 -14.72
C ASP A 186 11.60 -6.31 -15.03
N PRO A 187 11.39 -6.86 -16.25
CA PRO A 187 11.94 -8.16 -16.62
C PRO A 187 13.48 -8.16 -16.57
N GLU A 188 14.11 -9.33 -16.55
CA GLU A 188 15.57 -9.45 -16.62
C GLU A 188 16.16 -8.75 -17.86
N LEU A 189 17.39 -8.24 -17.77
CA LEU A 189 18.10 -7.55 -18.86
C LEU A 189 18.11 -8.34 -20.17
N ALA A 190 18.25 -9.67 -20.10
CA ALA A 190 18.24 -10.55 -21.28
C ALA A 190 16.90 -10.53 -22.06
N LYS A 191 15.84 -9.94 -21.49
CA LYS A 191 14.52 -9.75 -22.11
C LYS A 191 14.23 -8.29 -22.45
N ARG A 192 15.14 -7.36 -22.16
CA ARG A 192 15.02 -5.92 -22.43
C ARG A 192 15.64 -5.59 -23.78
N ASP A 193 15.00 -6.00 -24.86
CA ASP A 193 15.45 -5.66 -26.21
C ASP A 193 15.03 -4.24 -26.63
N TYR A 194 15.30 -3.86 -27.88
CA TYR A 194 14.87 -2.57 -28.42
C TYR A 194 13.36 -2.32 -28.25
N ARG A 195 12.50 -3.33 -28.38
CA ARG A 195 11.04 -3.18 -28.26
C ARG A 195 10.62 -2.88 -26.84
N TYR A 196 11.32 -3.46 -25.86
CA TYR A 196 11.12 -3.11 -24.45
C TYR A 196 11.37 -1.61 -24.22
N TYR A 197 12.51 -1.08 -24.65
CA TYR A 197 12.83 0.34 -24.46
C TYR A 197 11.94 1.24 -25.31
N GLN A 198 11.54 0.82 -26.51
CA GLN A 198 10.50 1.51 -27.28
C GLN A 198 9.18 1.61 -26.52
N GLY A 199 8.77 0.54 -25.83
CA GLY A 199 7.57 0.55 -24.98
C GLY A 199 7.66 1.52 -23.80
N LYS A 200 8.88 1.90 -23.38
CA LYS A 200 9.15 2.90 -22.35
C LYS A 200 9.34 4.32 -22.91
N GLY A 201 9.35 4.49 -24.24
CA GLY A 201 9.67 5.76 -24.90
C GLY A 201 11.16 6.12 -24.86
N GLU A 202 12.03 5.11 -24.72
CA GLU A 202 13.48 5.24 -24.58
C GLU A 202 14.22 4.74 -25.84
N GLU A 203 13.54 4.58 -26.97
CA GLU A 203 14.14 4.00 -28.18
C GLU A 203 15.28 4.86 -28.75
N GLN A 204 15.16 6.19 -28.66
CA GLN A 204 16.18 7.10 -29.17
C GLN A 204 17.43 7.10 -28.31
N SER A 205 17.27 7.12 -26.98
CA SER A 205 18.39 7.03 -26.04
C SER A 205 19.03 5.64 -26.09
N TYR A 206 18.26 4.57 -26.20
CA TYR A 206 18.76 3.22 -26.42
C TYR A 206 19.62 3.11 -27.69
N GLY A 207 19.13 3.66 -28.81
CA GLY A 207 19.91 3.71 -30.06
C GLY A 207 21.21 4.48 -29.90
N ARG A 208 21.15 5.70 -29.33
CA ARG A 208 22.32 6.55 -29.12
C ARG A 208 23.37 5.91 -28.19
N HIS A 209 22.95 5.35 -27.05
CA HIS A 209 23.88 4.73 -26.09
C HIS A 209 24.60 3.53 -26.71
N ASN A 210 23.90 2.73 -27.50
CA ASN A 210 24.49 1.56 -28.13
C ASN A 210 25.32 1.90 -29.37
N GLU A 211 24.99 2.96 -30.12
CA GLU A 211 25.86 3.42 -31.21
C GLU A 211 27.23 3.85 -30.68
N LEU A 212 27.27 4.58 -29.57
CA LEU A 212 28.52 5.00 -28.92
C LEU A 212 29.41 3.80 -28.57
N VAL A 213 28.85 2.74 -27.97
CA VAL A 213 29.66 1.55 -27.65
C VAL A 213 30.11 0.81 -28.92
N PHE A 214 29.30 0.82 -29.98
CA PHE A 214 29.70 0.24 -31.25
C PHE A 214 30.84 1.01 -31.93
N GLU A 215 30.82 2.34 -31.86
CA GLU A 215 31.94 3.19 -32.32
C GLU A 215 33.21 2.89 -31.53
N GLU A 216 33.11 2.79 -30.19
CA GLU A 216 34.25 2.51 -29.29
C GLU A 216 34.92 1.16 -29.57
N ILE A 217 34.15 0.13 -29.91
CA ILE A 217 34.69 -1.21 -30.21
C ILE A 217 35.09 -1.37 -31.68
N GLY A 218 34.92 -0.35 -32.52
CA GLY A 218 35.25 -0.39 -33.94
C GLY A 218 34.26 -1.21 -34.78
N HIS A 219 32.97 -1.19 -34.41
CA HIS A 219 31.88 -1.89 -35.08
C HIS A 219 32.16 -3.37 -35.36
N LEU A 220 32.65 -4.11 -34.35
CA LEU A 220 32.83 -5.57 -34.45
C LEU A 220 31.55 -6.25 -34.98
N ARG A 221 31.71 -7.30 -35.80
CA ARG A 221 30.61 -8.09 -36.37
C ARG A 221 30.89 -9.59 -36.29
N GLY A 222 29.83 -10.39 -36.34
CA GLY A 222 29.93 -11.86 -36.34
C GLY A 222 30.58 -12.39 -35.07
N TRP A 223 31.44 -13.40 -35.21
CA TRP A 223 32.08 -14.08 -34.08
C TRP A 223 32.89 -13.15 -33.16
N LYS A 224 33.51 -12.09 -33.70
CA LYS A 224 34.27 -11.12 -32.90
C LYS A 224 33.37 -10.30 -31.96
N LEU A 225 32.17 -9.97 -32.42
CA LEU A 225 31.20 -9.26 -31.59
C LEU A 225 30.66 -10.19 -30.50
N GLN A 226 30.42 -11.46 -30.85
CA GLN A 226 30.02 -12.49 -29.90
C GLN A 226 31.06 -12.67 -28.79
N GLU A 227 32.32 -12.90 -29.18
CA GLU A 227 33.44 -13.06 -28.25
C GLU A 227 33.59 -11.83 -27.33
N TYR A 228 33.33 -10.61 -27.83
CA TYR A 228 33.43 -9.39 -27.04
C TYR A 228 32.48 -9.39 -25.83
N TRP A 229 31.18 -9.63 -26.04
CA TRP A 229 30.23 -9.59 -24.92
C TRP A 229 30.27 -10.86 -24.07
N GLU A 230 30.62 -12.02 -24.64
CA GLU A 230 30.85 -13.25 -23.87
C GLU A 230 32.03 -13.09 -22.90
N ASN A 231 33.14 -12.49 -23.36
CA ASN A 231 34.30 -12.20 -22.50
C ASN A 231 34.00 -11.19 -21.39
N LYS A 232 32.94 -10.39 -21.53
CA LYS A 232 32.42 -9.51 -20.48
C LYS A 232 31.43 -10.20 -19.53
N GLY A 233 31.16 -11.49 -19.74
CA GLY A 233 30.31 -12.31 -18.87
C GLY A 233 28.82 -12.22 -19.17
N PHE A 234 28.41 -11.60 -20.28
CA PHE A 234 27.00 -11.55 -20.67
C PHE A 234 26.55 -12.86 -21.32
N LYS A 235 25.29 -13.25 -21.09
CA LYS A 235 24.70 -14.48 -21.66
C LYS A 235 24.14 -14.25 -23.06
N SER A 236 23.94 -12.99 -23.44
CA SER A 236 23.43 -12.61 -24.75
C SER A 236 23.84 -11.19 -25.14
N GLN A 237 23.83 -10.91 -26.44
CA GLN A 237 23.98 -9.55 -26.93
C GLN A 237 22.88 -8.61 -26.40
N ILE A 238 21.64 -9.11 -26.23
CA ILE A 238 20.51 -8.31 -25.70
C ILE A 238 20.83 -7.83 -24.29
N GLU A 239 21.26 -8.74 -23.42
CA GLU A 239 21.64 -8.42 -22.04
C GLU A 239 22.76 -7.37 -21.99
N TRP A 240 23.80 -7.53 -22.82
CA TRP A 240 24.90 -6.58 -22.90
C TRP A 240 24.44 -5.17 -23.34
N LEU A 241 23.63 -5.08 -24.41
CA LEU A 241 23.14 -3.80 -24.92
C LEU A 241 22.17 -3.11 -23.95
N ALA A 242 21.34 -3.90 -23.25
CA ALA A 242 20.47 -3.41 -22.18
C ALA A 242 21.30 -2.82 -21.02
N GLN A 243 22.31 -3.57 -20.55
CA GLN A 243 23.21 -3.11 -19.49
C GLN A 243 23.93 -1.80 -19.89
N ASN A 244 24.47 -1.74 -21.11
CA ASN A 244 25.14 -0.55 -21.62
C ASN A 244 24.20 0.67 -21.64
N HIS A 245 22.98 0.50 -22.14
CA HIS A 245 22.00 1.57 -22.16
C HIS A 245 21.66 2.07 -20.74
N GLU A 246 21.40 1.16 -19.79
CA GLU A 246 21.05 1.54 -18.42
C GLU A 246 22.21 2.20 -17.67
N ASP A 247 23.45 1.77 -17.90
CA ASP A 247 24.63 2.42 -17.30
C ASP A 247 24.82 3.85 -17.81
N MET A 248 24.68 4.05 -19.12
CA MET A 248 24.76 5.37 -19.74
C MET A 248 23.63 6.29 -19.25
N LYS A 249 22.40 5.76 -19.17
CA LYS A 249 21.24 6.48 -18.64
C LYS A 249 21.47 6.92 -17.19
N GLU A 250 21.93 6.01 -16.34
CA GLU A 250 22.24 6.31 -14.94
C GLU A 250 23.26 7.45 -14.82
N GLN A 251 24.31 7.46 -15.65
CA GLN A 251 25.30 8.54 -15.65
C GLN A 251 24.71 9.88 -16.08
N GLU A 252 23.81 9.90 -17.06
CA GLU A 252 23.11 11.12 -17.48
C GLU A 252 22.20 11.66 -16.38
N GLU A 253 21.44 10.78 -15.73
CA GLU A 253 20.57 11.13 -14.61
C GLU A 253 21.36 11.65 -13.41
N LEU A 254 22.50 11.04 -13.07
CA LEU A 254 23.38 11.51 -12.00
C LEU A 254 23.88 12.94 -12.24
N LYS A 255 24.28 13.25 -13.48
CA LYS A 255 24.69 14.62 -13.87
C LYS A 255 23.54 15.61 -13.72
N TYR A 256 22.34 15.22 -14.17
CA TYR A 256 21.14 16.04 -14.02
C TYR A 256 20.79 16.30 -12.54
N ILE A 257 20.83 15.26 -11.70
CA ILE A 257 20.58 15.34 -10.26
C ILE A 257 21.61 16.24 -9.57
N GLU A 258 22.88 16.18 -9.97
CA GLU A 258 23.91 17.08 -9.44
C GLU A 258 23.57 18.55 -9.73
N GLY A 259 23.08 18.85 -10.93
CA GLY A 259 22.56 20.17 -11.30
C GLY A 259 21.42 20.61 -10.38
N LEU A 260 20.39 19.77 -10.21
CA LEU A 260 19.26 20.06 -9.32
C LEU A 260 19.67 20.34 -7.88
N LYS A 261 20.69 19.63 -7.37
CA LYS A 261 21.23 19.86 -6.01
C LYS A 261 21.92 21.21 -5.90
N LYS A 262 22.68 21.62 -6.93
CA LYS A 262 23.33 22.94 -6.98
C LYS A 262 22.28 24.06 -6.99
N ASP A 263 21.23 23.91 -7.80
CA ASP A 263 20.15 24.90 -7.89
C ASP A 263 19.41 25.05 -6.55
N LEU A 264 19.06 23.93 -5.90
CA LEU A 264 18.41 23.96 -4.60
C LEU A 264 19.31 24.62 -3.53
N ALA A 265 20.61 24.31 -3.51
CA ALA A 265 21.55 24.93 -2.59
C ALA A 265 21.64 26.45 -2.82
N TYR A 266 21.64 26.89 -4.07
CA TYR A 266 21.62 28.31 -4.43
C TYR A 266 20.34 29.00 -3.95
N GLU A 267 19.16 28.40 -4.17
CA GLU A 267 17.89 28.95 -3.68
C GLU A 267 17.85 29.06 -2.14
N GLN A 268 18.37 28.05 -1.43
CA GLN A 268 18.43 28.07 0.03
C GLN A 268 19.37 29.17 0.54
N LEU A 269 20.53 29.35 -0.09
CA LEU A 269 21.44 30.46 0.21
C LEU A 269 20.73 31.80 0.04
N MET A 270 20.03 32.01 -1.08
CA MET A 270 19.29 33.24 -1.38
C MET A 270 18.13 33.53 -0.42
N LYS A 271 17.51 32.49 0.17
CA LYS A 271 16.43 32.64 1.17
C LYS A 271 16.94 32.88 2.60
N SER A 272 18.17 32.45 2.90
CA SER A 272 18.73 32.44 4.26
C SER A 272 19.44 33.74 4.66
N GLU A 273 19.77 34.61 3.71
CA GLU A 273 20.39 35.90 4.00
C GLU A 273 19.48 37.05 3.53
N ASP A 274 19.18 38.00 4.42
CA ASP A 274 18.77 39.35 4.01
C ASP A 274 19.83 39.81 2.99
N GLY A 275 19.43 40.04 1.73
CA GLY A 275 20.31 40.12 0.55
C GLY A 275 21.48 41.13 0.61
N SER A 276 21.64 41.87 1.71
CA SER A 276 22.79 42.73 2.02
C SER A 276 24.01 41.98 2.59
N GLY A 277 23.84 40.80 3.20
CA GLY A 277 24.91 40.03 3.85
C GLY A 277 25.84 39.32 2.86
N LEU A 278 25.26 38.60 1.89
CA LEU A 278 25.99 37.80 0.89
C LEU A 278 26.86 38.68 0.01
N PHE A 279 26.26 39.77 -0.49
CA PHE A 279 26.96 40.74 -1.32
C PHE A 279 28.11 41.39 -0.55
N LYS A 280 27.94 41.73 0.74
CA LYS A 280 29.04 42.24 1.57
C LYS A 280 30.15 41.22 1.77
N ARG A 281 29.84 39.93 1.97
CA ARG A 281 30.86 38.88 2.13
C ARG A 281 31.61 38.59 0.83
N ILE A 282 30.91 38.50 -0.31
CA ILE A 282 31.51 38.32 -1.63
C ILE A 282 32.38 39.52 -1.99
N LEU A 283 31.88 40.75 -1.79
CA LEU A 283 32.66 41.97 -2.02
C LEU A 283 33.90 42.05 -1.10
N LYS A 284 33.79 41.62 0.16
CA LYS A 284 34.92 41.58 1.11
C LYS A 284 35.95 40.50 0.77
N GLY A 285 35.49 39.36 0.23
CA GLY A 285 36.38 38.32 -0.29
C GLY A 285 37.13 38.75 -1.55
N ILE A 286 36.46 39.47 -2.45
CA ILE A 286 37.09 40.03 -3.66
C ILE A 286 38.08 41.14 -3.28
N THR A 287 37.72 42.07 -2.39
CA THR A 287 38.62 43.16 -1.98
C THR A 287 39.83 42.71 -1.15
N ASN A 288 39.75 41.58 -0.45
CA ASN A 288 40.90 41.00 0.24
C ASN A 288 41.83 40.18 -0.68
N ALA A 289 41.36 39.77 -1.86
CA ALA A 289 42.18 39.04 -2.84
C ALA A 289 42.94 39.97 -3.81
N THR A 290 42.61 41.27 -3.81
CA THR A 290 43.27 42.31 -4.63
C THR A 290 44.25 43.21 -3.87
N ASN A 291 44.57 42.88 -2.61
CA ASN A 291 45.62 43.54 -1.81
C ASN A 291 46.78 42.59 -1.54
#